data_AF-A0A2P8PVJ8-F1
#
_entry.id   AF-A0A2P8PVJ8-F1
#
_cell.length_a   1.000
_cell.length_b   1.000
_cell.length_c   1.000
_cell.angle_alpha   90.00
_cell.angle_beta   90.00
_cell.angle_gamma   90.00
#
_symmetry.space_group_name_H-M   'P 1'
#
loop_
_entity.id
_entity.type
_entity.pdbx_description
1 polymer ?
#
loop_
_entity_poly.entity_id
_entity_poly.type
_entity_poly.pdbx_seq_one_letter_code
_entity_poly.pdbx_strand_id
1 'polypeptide(L)'
;MGFNNWNSTHCRAEFDEAMVKGIADIFVDKGLKDAGYEYVNLDDCWALPTRDADGELVPDPARFPGGIKAVADYVHAKGLKLGIYTSAGTKTCNDAGFPGALGHEYSDARQFADWGVDYLKYDNCNNQGVDAKQRYTTMRDALTAASEATGRPIVYSICEWGENKPWEWAADVGQLWRTTGDISDNWGSMLSIMKQNLPLAQYAGPGRWNDPDMLEVGNGGMTDTEYRTHFSMWSVMAAPLLIGSDLRSASEETFDIIGNKEVIAVDQDPLGKQGAVLSSEGGRWVVAKEMKDGSRAVALFNETGSPQRVATSAQAVGLPEADAYTLRDLWQHRSYNTAGTIAATVPAHGTVLVRVSADGRWAVHPPAVELGVTGDTLTEAGRATSLTTSVTGLGRTAARRVSVSVNAPEGWRVRATSPTTTGSLPTGKALRTGWTVTAPAGTPPGSYDVTLKAGYRSPGGVRAESVLPLTATVAVAPPSGTSDLGALPWLSATNGWGPVERDTSNGESAAGDGGPLTVNGAVYATGLGVHAESAVEYYAGGACESVSAQVGVDDEEGADGSVAFEIWADGTKVASTGVLTNADAARALVADVSGAGVVRLVVTDGGDGITSDHGDWGAARLTC
;
A
#
# COMPACT_ATOMS: atom_id res chain seq x y z
N MET A 1 2.63 11.91 14.85
CA MET A 1 2.74 12.12 13.40
C MET A 1 3.93 13.03 13.12
N GLY A 2 4.67 12.79 12.03
CA GLY A 2 5.89 13.54 11.74
C GLY A 2 6.50 13.18 10.41
N PHE A 3 7.81 13.35 10.31
CA PHE A 3 8.66 13.04 9.17
C PHE A 3 9.87 12.23 9.66
N ASN A 4 10.40 11.36 8.80
CA ASN A 4 11.70 10.70 8.97
C ASN A 4 12.39 10.63 7.59
N ASN A 5 13.68 10.94 7.52
CA ASN A 5 14.42 11.03 6.25
C ASN A 5 14.80 9.69 5.61
N TRP A 6 14.73 8.56 6.34
CA TRP A 6 15.32 7.29 5.90
C TRP A 6 14.85 6.86 4.51
N ASN A 7 13.54 6.82 4.27
CA ASN A 7 12.97 6.33 3.02
C ASN A 7 13.34 7.18 1.80
N SER A 8 13.58 8.48 1.98
CA SER A 8 13.91 9.37 0.86
C SER A 8 15.40 9.51 0.65
N THR A 9 16.20 9.71 1.71
CA THR A 9 17.62 10.06 1.55
C THR A 9 18.58 8.96 1.99
N HIS A 10 18.14 8.00 2.82
CA HIS A 10 19.03 7.15 3.61
C HIS A 10 20.18 7.99 4.21
N CYS A 11 21.42 7.54 4.00
CA CYS A 11 22.65 8.23 4.38
C CYS A 11 23.27 9.09 3.26
N ARG A 12 22.56 9.40 2.19
CA ARG A 12 23.09 10.21 1.09
C ARG A 12 23.37 11.65 1.52
N ALA A 13 24.09 12.41 0.68
CA ALA A 13 24.60 13.73 1.04
C ALA A 13 23.49 14.76 1.27
N GLU A 14 22.30 14.53 0.74
CA GLU A 14 21.12 15.37 0.91
C GLU A 14 20.56 15.35 2.34
N PHE A 15 20.98 14.38 3.17
CA PHE A 15 20.65 14.34 4.59
C PHE A 15 21.61 15.23 5.39
N ASP A 16 21.19 16.47 5.62
CA ASP A 16 21.97 17.48 6.34
C ASP A 16 21.07 18.46 7.12
N GLU A 17 21.70 19.38 7.86
CA GLU A 17 21.02 20.43 8.62
C GLU A 17 20.07 21.29 7.75
N ALA A 18 20.43 21.57 6.50
CA ALA A 18 19.62 22.40 5.62
C ALA A 18 18.34 21.69 5.19
N MET A 19 18.43 20.39 4.89
CA MET A 19 17.28 19.53 4.60
C MET A 19 16.29 19.50 5.76
N VAL A 20 16.77 19.22 6.97
CA VAL A 20 15.93 19.10 8.17
C VAL A 20 15.19 20.42 8.44
N LYS A 21 15.90 21.56 8.34
CA LYS A 21 15.30 22.88 8.48
C LYS A 21 14.27 23.17 7.38
N GLY A 22 14.56 22.77 6.14
CA GLY A 22 13.63 22.90 5.02
C GLY A 22 12.35 22.11 5.21
N ILE A 23 12.42 20.88 5.73
CA ILE A 23 11.23 20.09 6.09
C ILE A 23 10.42 20.78 7.20
N ALA A 24 11.08 21.29 8.24
CA ALA A 24 10.42 22.04 9.31
C ALA A 24 9.70 23.31 8.79
N ASP A 25 10.29 24.00 7.82
CA ASP A 25 9.66 25.14 7.14
C ASP A 25 8.42 24.70 6.35
N ILE A 26 8.54 23.62 5.56
CA ILE A 26 7.43 23.07 4.77
C ILE A 26 6.27 22.63 5.64
N PHE A 27 6.53 22.04 6.82
CA PHE A 27 5.47 21.66 7.77
C PHE A 27 4.59 22.85 8.15
N VAL A 28 5.20 24.03 8.35
CA VAL A 28 4.48 25.26 8.67
C VAL A 28 3.83 25.84 7.41
N ASP A 29 4.59 26.00 6.33
CA ASP A 29 4.16 26.72 5.13
C ASP A 29 3.03 25.98 4.37
N LYS A 30 3.03 24.64 4.40
CA LYS A 30 1.99 23.80 3.77
C LYS A 30 0.88 23.41 4.74
N GLY A 31 0.91 23.89 5.98
CA GLY A 31 -0.14 23.61 6.98
C GLY A 31 -0.18 22.17 7.50
N LEU A 32 0.89 21.39 7.33
CA LEU A 32 0.99 20.04 7.89
C LEU A 32 1.07 20.07 9.42
N LYS A 33 1.72 21.09 9.99
CA LYS A 33 1.69 21.34 11.44
C LYS A 33 0.24 21.47 11.94
N ASP A 34 -0.59 22.25 11.25
CA ASP A 34 -2.01 22.44 11.59
C ASP A 34 -2.87 21.19 11.29
N ALA A 35 -2.34 20.22 10.55
CA ALA A 35 -2.94 18.91 10.36
C ALA A 35 -2.53 17.91 11.46
N GLY A 36 -1.49 18.21 12.26
CA GLY A 36 -1.04 17.40 13.39
C GLY A 36 0.38 16.82 13.27
N TYR A 37 1.12 17.14 12.20
CA TYR A 37 2.51 16.71 12.05
C TYR A 37 3.45 17.56 12.93
N GLU A 38 4.08 16.93 13.92
CA GLU A 38 4.87 17.64 14.93
C GLU A 38 6.35 17.25 14.94
N TYR A 39 6.69 16.01 14.58
CA TYR A 39 8.04 15.48 14.72
C TYR A 39 8.83 15.58 13.40
N VAL A 40 10.05 16.09 13.45
CA VAL A 40 11.02 16.05 12.35
C VAL A 40 12.17 15.15 12.81
N ASN A 41 12.14 13.88 12.41
CA ASN A 41 13.06 12.87 12.92
C ASN A 41 14.28 12.71 12.00
N LEU A 42 15.44 12.65 12.63
CA LEU A 42 16.70 12.24 12.02
C LEU A 42 16.84 10.72 12.15
N ASP A 43 17.17 10.04 11.05
CA ASP A 43 17.54 8.63 11.04
C ASP A 43 19.07 8.43 11.08
N ASP A 44 19.57 7.25 10.71
CA ASP A 44 21.00 6.91 10.77
C ASP A 44 21.90 7.92 10.02
N CYS A 45 23.20 7.88 10.32
CA CYS A 45 24.26 8.66 9.66
C CYS A 45 24.34 10.17 10.00
N TRP A 46 23.77 10.60 11.13
CA TRP A 46 23.89 11.98 11.60
C TRP A 46 25.18 12.29 12.39
N ALA A 47 25.83 11.26 12.95
CA ALA A 47 27.01 11.37 13.82
C ALA A 47 28.32 11.03 13.07
N LEU A 48 29.47 11.28 13.70
CA LEU A 48 30.74 10.70 13.30
C LEU A 48 30.82 9.21 13.71
N PRO A 49 31.63 8.38 13.02
CA PRO A 49 31.79 6.95 13.36
C PRO A 49 32.42 6.65 14.73
N THR A 50 32.98 7.67 15.37
CA THR A 50 33.68 7.58 16.66
C THR A 50 33.13 8.62 17.64
N ARG A 51 32.93 8.19 18.88
CA ARG A 51 32.73 9.07 20.04
C ARG A 51 33.98 9.92 20.27
N ASP A 52 33.82 11.04 20.97
CA ASP A 52 34.96 11.85 21.39
C ASP A 52 35.71 11.23 22.59
N ALA A 53 36.69 11.98 23.13
CA ALA A 53 37.53 11.53 24.24
C ALA A 53 36.75 11.35 25.56
N ASP A 54 35.60 11.99 25.71
CA ASP A 54 34.73 11.89 26.89
C ASP A 54 33.69 10.76 26.72
N GLY A 55 33.67 10.10 25.56
CA GLY A 55 32.73 9.01 25.24
C GLY A 55 31.39 9.51 24.70
N GLU A 56 31.32 10.78 24.33
CA GLU A 56 30.10 11.45 23.88
C GLU A 56 29.90 11.28 22.36
N LEU A 57 28.64 11.29 21.89
CA LEU A 57 28.37 11.26 20.45
C LEU A 57 28.72 12.63 19.84
N VAL A 58 29.29 12.61 18.64
CA VAL A 58 29.71 13.81 17.92
C VAL A 58 28.89 13.94 16.64
N PRO A 59 28.05 14.97 16.48
CA PRO A 59 27.37 15.23 15.20
C PRO A 59 28.38 15.43 14.08
N ASP A 60 28.13 14.89 12.88
CA ASP A 60 29.02 15.09 11.74
C ASP A 60 29.10 16.59 11.39
N PRO A 61 30.27 17.26 11.52
CA PRO A 61 30.37 18.70 11.30
C PRO A 61 30.19 19.11 9.83
N ALA A 62 30.28 18.17 8.88
CA ALA A 62 29.97 18.44 7.48
C ALA A 62 28.45 18.49 7.24
N ARG A 63 27.67 17.61 7.89
CA ARG A 63 26.21 17.53 7.75
C ARG A 63 25.49 18.50 8.70
N PHE A 64 26.00 18.60 9.92
CA PHE A 64 25.41 19.35 11.04
C PHE A 64 26.44 20.31 11.63
N PRO A 65 26.88 21.34 10.88
CA PRO A 65 27.90 22.29 11.32
C PRO A 65 27.50 23.07 12.58
N GLY A 66 26.21 23.26 12.85
CA GLY A 66 25.71 23.84 14.09
C GLY A 66 25.53 22.85 15.25
N GLY A 67 25.73 21.55 15.00
CA GLY A 67 25.40 20.46 15.91
C GLY A 67 23.88 20.25 16.08
N ILE A 68 23.50 19.11 16.67
CA ILE A 68 22.09 18.72 16.82
C ILE A 68 21.28 19.73 17.64
N LYS A 69 21.87 20.33 18.69
CA LYS A 69 21.19 21.34 19.49
C LYS A 69 20.70 22.53 18.65
N ALA A 70 21.52 23.03 17.72
CA ALA A 70 21.12 24.15 16.87
C ALA A 70 19.97 23.79 15.93
N VAL A 71 19.91 22.53 15.47
CA VAL A 71 18.79 22.01 14.68
C VAL A 71 17.53 21.90 15.55
N ALA A 72 17.65 21.35 16.75
CA ALA A 72 16.53 21.23 17.69
C ALA A 72 15.95 22.61 18.04
N ASP A 73 16.81 23.59 18.36
CA ASP A 73 16.40 24.96 18.65
C ASP A 73 15.65 25.58 17.45
N TYR A 74 16.07 25.32 16.21
CA TYR A 74 15.37 25.79 15.00
C TYR A 74 13.99 25.13 14.85
N VAL A 75 13.92 23.81 14.98
CA VAL A 75 12.67 23.04 14.87
C VAL A 75 11.68 23.46 15.97
N HIS A 76 12.16 23.64 17.20
CA HIS A 76 11.35 24.15 18.32
C HIS A 76 10.86 25.59 18.10
N ALA A 77 11.66 26.45 17.48
CA ALA A 77 11.24 27.82 17.15
C ALA A 77 10.07 27.84 16.14
N LYS A 78 9.89 26.77 15.34
CA LYS A 78 8.72 26.55 14.49
C LYS A 78 7.54 25.92 15.23
N GLY A 79 7.69 25.62 16.53
CA GLY A 79 6.73 24.91 17.35
C GLY A 79 6.55 23.45 16.94
N LEU A 80 7.62 22.84 16.42
CA LEU A 80 7.73 21.42 16.10
C LEU A 80 8.66 20.74 17.12
N LYS A 81 8.90 19.45 16.96
CA LYS A 81 9.72 18.59 17.82
C LYS A 81 10.78 17.88 16.99
N LEU A 82 11.97 17.65 17.56
CA LEU A 82 13.07 16.96 16.86
C LEU A 82 13.21 15.52 17.35
N GLY A 83 13.32 14.58 16.43
CA GLY A 83 13.71 13.20 16.75
C GLY A 83 15.12 12.85 16.32
N ILE A 84 15.71 11.86 16.98
CA ILE A 84 17.04 11.32 16.67
C ILE A 84 17.01 9.80 16.60
N TYR A 85 18.11 9.22 16.13
CA TYR A 85 18.29 7.80 15.94
C TYR A 85 19.60 7.30 16.56
N THR A 86 19.56 6.09 17.13
CA THR A 86 20.74 5.25 17.37
C THR A 86 20.28 3.78 17.49
N SER A 87 21.17 2.87 17.87
CA SER A 87 20.89 1.42 17.96
C SER A 87 21.06 0.87 19.37
N ALA A 88 20.23 -0.11 19.72
CA ALA A 88 20.37 -1.04 20.84
C ALA A 88 21.49 -2.06 20.58
N GLY A 89 22.65 -1.56 20.18
CA GLY A 89 23.84 -2.30 19.84
C GLY A 89 25.09 -1.44 19.98
N THR A 90 26.25 -1.99 19.67
CA THR A 90 27.52 -1.25 19.74
C THR A 90 27.69 -0.27 18.59
N LYS A 91 26.99 -0.52 17.47
CA LYS A 91 26.99 0.28 16.24
C LYS A 91 25.57 0.39 15.67
N THR A 92 25.31 1.43 14.89
CA THR A 92 24.07 1.54 14.09
C THR A 92 24.06 0.53 12.95
N CYS A 93 22.97 0.50 12.16
CA CYS A 93 22.82 -0.48 11.09
C CYS A 93 23.71 -0.21 9.88
N ASN A 94 24.10 1.04 9.62
CA ASN A 94 24.98 1.35 8.50
C ASN A 94 26.39 0.77 8.67
N ASP A 95 26.94 0.22 7.58
CA ASP A 95 28.27 -0.39 7.54
C ASP A 95 29.43 0.57 7.85
N ALA A 96 29.22 1.90 7.73
CA ALA A 96 30.18 2.88 8.19
C ALA A 96 30.43 2.84 9.71
N GLY A 97 29.53 2.18 10.46
CA GLY A 97 29.71 1.87 11.87
C GLY A 97 29.63 3.09 12.77
N PHE A 98 28.51 3.83 12.73
CA PHE A 98 28.24 4.90 13.69
C PHE A 98 27.99 4.33 15.09
N PRO A 99 28.32 5.04 16.19
CA PRO A 99 28.16 4.50 17.53
C PRO A 99 26.71 4.16 17.86
N GLY A 100 26.48 2.93 18.31
CA GLY A 100 25.24 2.56 19.00
C GLY A 100 25.35 2.86 20.50
N ALA A 101 24.25 2.71 21.24
CA ALA A 101 24.18 3.10 22.64
C ALA A 101 24.29 1.94 23.64
N LEU A 102 24.56 0.70 23.19
CA LEU A 102 24.75 -0.43 24.11
C LEU A 102 25.94 -0.17 25.06
N GLY A 103 25.67 -0.07 26.36
CA GLY A 103 26.65 0.31 27.39
C GLY A 103 26.86 1.82 27.58
N HIS A 104 26.15 2.65 26.80
CA HIS A 104 26.18 4.12 26.83
C HIS A 104 24.77 4.71 26.98
N GLU A 105 23.77 3.92 27.37
CA GLU A 105 22.36 4.30 27.31
C GLU A 105 22.08 5.56 28.15
N TYR A 106 22.64 5.62 29.37
CA TYR A 106 22.44 6.75 30.28
C TYR A 106 23.15 8.02 29.83
N SER A 107 24.37 7.93 29.28
CA SER A 107 25.08 9.09 28.74
C SER A 107 24.36 9.63 27.50
N ASP A 108 23.99 8.74 26.59
CA ASP A 108 23.38 9.12 25.31
C ASP A 108 21.97 9.70 25.54
N ALA A 109 21.15 9.08 26.39
CA ALA A 109 19.84 9.62 26.75
C ALA A 109 19.95 11.02 27.39
N ARG A 110 20.95 11.25 28.24
CA ARG A 110 21.21 12.55 28.83
C ARG A 110 21.62 13.57 27.77
N GLN A 111 22.53 13.19 26.87
CA GLN A 111 23.00 14.04 25.79
C GLN A 111 21.86 14.44 24.84
N PHE A 112 20.99 13.49 24.46
CA PHE A 112 19.80 13.77 23.65
C PHE A 112 18.89 14.79 24.32
N ALA A 113 18.62 14.63 25.62
CA ALA A 113 17.80 15.58 26.36
C ALA A 113 18.45 16.98 26.45
N ASP A 114 19.78 17.05 26.60
CA ASP A 114 20.55 18.31 26.62
C ASP A 114 20.59 19.02 25.27
N TRP A 115 20.58 18.27 24.16
CA TRP A 115 20.41 18.83 22.83
C TRP A 115 18.97 19.25 22.52
N GLY A 116 18.00 18.86 23.34
CA GLY A 116 16.60 19.19 23.12
C GLY A 116 15.85 18.22 22.21
N VAL A 117 16.32 16.98 22.09
CA VAL A 117 15.60 15.91 21.37
C VAL A 117 14.30 15.55 22.10
N ASP A 118 13.25 15.26 21.34
CA ASP A 118 11.91 14.93 21.84
C ASP A 118 11.44 13.52 21.42
N TYR A 119 12.21 12.83 20.58
CA TYR A 119 11.91 11.50 20.06
C TYR A 119 13.19 10.70 19.81
N LEU A 120 13.21 9.41 20.15
CA LEU A 120 14.28 8.48 19.83
C LEU A 120 13.71 7.26 19.07
N LYS A 121 14.22 7.02 17.85
CA LYS A 121 14.16 5.71 17.17
C LYS A 121 15.38 4.88 17.61
N TYR A 122 15.15 3.67 18.11
CA TYR A 122 16.19 2.82 18.67
C TYR A 122 16.24 1.45 17.99
N ASP A 123 17.22 1.30 17.11
CA ASP A 123 17.39 0.15 16.22
C ASP A 123 17.93 -1.10 16.93
N ASN A 124 18.12 -2.20 16.20
CA ASN A 124 18.49 -3.51 16.76
C ASN A 124 19.79 -4.11 16.19
N CYS A 125 20.45 -3.46 15.22
CA CYS A 125 21.73 -3.92 14.68
C CYS A 125 22.86 -3.95 15.71
N ASN A 126 23.84 -4.84 15.52
CA ASN A 126 25.04 -4.95 16.37
C ASN A 126 24.74 -5.17 17.87
N ASN A 127 23.63 -5.85 18.19
CA ASN A 127 23.14 -6.09 19.56
C ASN A 127 23.99 -7.04 20.43
N GLN A 128 25.05 -7.63 19.87
CA GLN A 128 25.97 -8.56 20.54
C GLN A 128 25.31 -9.82 21.13
N GLY A 129 24.10 -10.18 20.66
CA GLY A 129 23.32 -11.28 21.22
C GLY A 129 22.76 -11.02 22.62
N VAL A 130 22.79 -9.77 23.10
CA VAL A 130 22.17 -9.39 24.37
C VAL A 130 20.65 -9.39 24.20
N ASP A 131 19.94 -9.89 25.20
CA ASP A 131 18.47 -9.98 25.20
C ASP A 131 17.80 -8.65 24.84
N ALA A 132 16.82 -8.69 23.93
CA ALA A 132 16.11 -7.50 23.45
C ALA A 132 15.40 -6.78 24.59
N LYS A 133 14.64 -7.50 25.42
CA LYS A 133 13.89 -6.88 26.52
C LYS A 133 14.82 -6.17 27.48
N GLN A 134 15.99 -6.75 27.77
CA GLN A 134 17.01 -6.11 28.59
C GLN A 134 17.54 -4.82 27.96
N ARG A 135 17.96 -4.84 26.69
CA ARG A 135 18.51 -3.66 26.02
C ARG A 135 17.50 -2.52 25.93
N TYR A 136 16.29 -2.81 25.44
CA TYR A 136 15.23 -1.82 25.30
C TYR A 136 14.74 -1.29 26.66
N THR A 137 14.68 -2.13 27.69
CA THR A 137 14.34 -1.67 29.06
C THR A 137 15.42 -0.75 29.64
N THR A 138 16.69 -1.06 29.39
CA THR A 138 17.82 -0.23 29.88
C THR A 138 17.75 1.18 29.29
N MET A 139 17.49 1.30 27.99
CA MET A 139 17.30 2.59 27.35
C MET A 139 16.01 3.30 27.81
N ARG A 140 14.90 2.59 28.06
CA ARG A 140 13.71 3.19 28.69
C ARG A 140 14.04 3.82 30.04
N ASP A 141 14.78 3.13 30.89
CA ASP A 141 15.19 3.64 32.21
C ASP A 141 16.10 4.87 32.08
N ALA A 142 17.04 4.83 31.12
CA ALA A 142 17.91 5.95 30.79
C ALA A 142 17.14 7.20 30.31
N LEU A 143 16.19 7.02 29.39
CA LEU A 143 15.30 8.09 28.90
C LEU A 143 14.43 8.66 30.01
N THR A 144 13.94 7.81 30.92
CA THR A 144 13.17 8.24 32.10
C THR A 144 14.03 9.12 33.00
N ALA A 145 15.24 8.67 33.35
CA ALA A 145 16.17 9.44 34.17
C ALA A 145 16.56 10.78 33.52
N ALA A 146 16.82 10.79 32.21
CA ALA A 146 17.10 12.01 31.46
C ALA A 146 15.91 12.98 31.46
N SER A 147 14.70 12.45 31.28
CA SER A 147 13.45 13.22 31.32
C SER A 147 13.20 13.82 32.69
N GLU A 148 13.42 13.08 33.77
CA GLU A 148 13.30 13.57 35.15
C GLU A 148 14.32 14.67 35.46
N ALA A 149 15.55 14.53 34.95
CA ALA A 149 16.62 15.49 35.18
C ALA A 149 16.49 16.78 34.36
N THR A 150 15.85 16.74 33.19
CA THR A 150 15.71 17.90 32.28
C THR A 150 14.31 18.49 32.23
N GLY A 151 13.28 17.73 32.61
CA GLY A 151 11.88 18.05 32.35
C GLY A 151 11.47 17.87 30.88
N ARG A 152 12.27 17.21 30.04
CA ARG A 152 11.99 16.96 28.63
C ARG A 152 11.68 15.48 28.38
N PRO A 153 10.40 15.10 28.21
CA PRO A 153 10.03 13.75 27.80
C PRO A 153 10.49 13.46 26.37
N ILE A 154 11.04 12.26 26.16
CA ILE A 154 11.44 11.76 24.83
C ILE A 154 10.54 10.58 24.46
N VAL A 155 9.85 10.68 23.32
CA VAL A 155 9.08 9.55 22.77
C VAL A 155 10.03 8.44 22.37
N TYR A 156 9.72 7.21 22.77
CA TYR A 156 10.58 6.06 22.56
C TYR A 156 9.97 5.08 21.54
N SER A 157 10.61 5.00 20.37
CA SER A 157 10.28 4.12 19.26
C SER A 157 11.25 2.95 19.19
N ILE A 158 10.71 1.76 19.43
CA ILE A 158 11.44 0.50 19.44
C ILE A 158 11.50 -0.03 18.01
N CYS A 159 12.70 -0.18 17.45
CA CYS A 159 12.91 -0.67 16.09
C CYS A 159 13.67 -2.00 16.14
N GLU A 160 12.96 -3.09 16.42
CA GLU A 160 13.51 -4.46 16.46
C GLU A 160 12.84 -5.42 15.47
N TRP A 161 12.18 -4.84 14.47
CA TRP A 161 11.63 -5.51 13.29
C TRP A 161 10.61 -6.64 13.57
N GLY A 162 10.08 -6.73 14.79
CA GLY A 162 9.14 -7.79 15.18
C GLY A 162 9.80 -9.12 15.59
N GLU A 163 11.13 -9.21 15.57
CA GLU A 163 11.91 -10.44 15.80
C GLU A 163 11.57 -11.12 17.14
N ASN A 164 11.37 -10.34 18.20
CA ASN A 164 11.10 -10.84 19.55
C ASN A 164 9.67 -10.54 19.99
N LYS A 165 8.74 -10.39 19.03
CA LYS A 165 7.30 -10.15 19.27
C LYS A 165 7.06 -8.98 20.23
N PRO A 166 7.50 -7.75 19.87
CA PRO A 166 7.48 -6.59 20.75
C PRO A 166 6.07 -6.24 21.24
N TRP A 167 5.04 -6.56 20.46
CA TRP A 167 3.64 -6.43 20.88
C TRP A 167 3.29 -7.18 22.18
N GLU A 168 4.05 -8.21 22.58
CA GLU A 168 3.82 -8.97 23.82
C GLU A 168 4.48 -8.36 25.06
N TRP A 169 5.40 -7.40 24.92
CA TRP A 169 6.21 -6.90 26.06
C TRP A 169 6.58 -5.42 26.02
N ALA A 170 6.58 -4.77 24.85
CA ALA A 170 7.08 -3.41 24.67
C ALA A 170 6.13 -2.33 25.22
N ALA A 171 4.88 -2.69 25.54
CA ALA A 171 3.87 -1.76 26.06
C ALA A 171 4.28 -1.05 27.36
N ASP A 172 5.10 -1.69 28.20
CA ASP A 172 5.64 -1.10 29.43
C ASP A 172 7.03 -0.47 29.24
N VAL A 173 7.53 -0.44 28.00
CA VAL A 173 8.89 -0.03 27.65
C VAL A 173 8.88 1.20 26.73
N GLY A 174 8.22 1.14 25.58
CA GLY A 174 8.19 2.22 24.59
C GLY A 174 6.76 2.62 24.21
N GLN A 175 6.63 3.76 23.53
CA GLN A 175 5.34 4.25 23.09
C GLN A 175 4.89 3.63 21.75
N LEU A 176 5.83 3.08 20.99
CA LEU A 176 5.57 2.40 19.73
C LEU A 176 6.70 1.40 19.42
N TRP A 177 6.37 0.36 18.65
CA TRP A 177 7.32 -0.68 18.27
C TRP A 177 7.09 -1.18 16.84
N ARG A 178 8.18 -1.29 16.07
CA ARG A 178 8.18 -1.90 14.74
C ARG A 178 7.69 -3.34 14.85
N THR A 179 6.75 -3.72 13.99
CA THR A 179 6.14 -5.07 13.99
C THR A 179 6.69 -6.00 12.91
N THR A 180 7.48 -5.46 12.00
CA THR A 180 7.96 -6.13 10.78
C THR A 180 9.34 -5.60 10.37
N GLY A 181 9.96 -6.25 9.38
CA GLY A 181 11.07 -5.69 8.60
C GLY A 181 10.71 -4.37 7.90
N ASP A 182 11.69 -3.80 7.20
CA ASP A 182 11.57 -2.48 6.60
C ASP A 182 10.58 -2.46 5.43
N ILE A 183 9.79 -1.39 5.35
CA ILE A 183 8.98 -1.10 4.16
C ILE A 183 9.88 -0.65 3.00
N SER A 184 9.38 -0.81 1.79
CA SER A 184 9.96 -0.22 0.58
C SER A 184 8.84 0.37 -0.28
N ASP A 185 9.18 1.36 -1.10
CA ASP A 185 8.23 2.08 -1.96
C ASP A 185 7.76 1.24 -3.17
N ASN A 186 7.08 0.14 -2.88
CA ASN A 186 6.39 -0.70 -3.84
C ASN A 186 5.15 -1.34 -3.20
N TRP A 187 4.19 -1.71 -4.05
CA TRP A 187 2.90 -2.24 -3.62
C TRP A 187 3.03 -3.53 -2.78
N GLY A 188 3.92 -4.44 -3.18
CA GLY A 188 4.09 -5.74 -2.54
C GLY A 188 4.59 -5.60 -1.10
N SER A 189 5.61 -4.77 -0.88
CA SER A 189 6.14 -4.47 0.46
C SER A 189 5.07 -3.84 1.34
N MET A 190 4.42 -2.76 0.89
CA MET A 190 3.36 -2.09 1.65
C MET A 190 2.23 -3.05 2.05
N LEU A 191 1.79 -3.90 1.11
CA LEU A 191 0.75 -4.90 1.34
C LEU A 191 1.18 -5.95 2.37
N SER A 192 2.41 -6.48 2.26
CA SER A 192 2.97 -7.47 3.19
C SER A 192 3.04 -6.92 4.62
N ILE A 193 3.59 -5.72 4.77
CA ILE A 193 3.73 -5.02 6.05
C ILE A 193 2.36 -4.79 6.71
N MET A 194 1.39 -4.30 5.93
CA MET A 194 0.02 -4.11 6.39
C MET A 194 -0.61 -5.44 6.86
N LYS A 195 -0.46 -6.53 6.09
CA LYS A 195 -1.02 -7.85 6.41
C LYS A 195 -0.43 -8.44 7.70
N GLN A 196 0.86 -8.22 7.95
CA GLN A 196 1.52 -8.67 9.18
C GLN A 196 1.10 -7.84 10.40
N ASN A 197 0.86 -6.54 10.24
CA ASN A 197 0.49 -5.66 11.34
C ASN A 197 -1.00 -5.73 11.74
N LEU A 198 -1.91 -5.95 10.78
CA LEU A 198 -3.36 -5.98 11.02
C LEU A 198 -3.81 -6.96 12.13
N PRO A 199 -3.30 -8.20 12.21
CA PRO A 199 -3.64 -9.15 13.27
C PRO A 199 -3.26 -8.70 14.70
N LEU A 200 -2.40 -7.70 14.84
CA LEU A 200 -1.86 -7.24 16.13
C LEU A 200 -2.75 -6.19 16.82
N ALA A 201 -3.94 -5.92 16.28
CA ALA A 201 -4.84 -4.86 16.75
C ALA A 201 -5.14 -4.87 18.26
N GLN A 202 -5.15 -6.03 18.91
CA GLN A 202 -5.41 -6.16 20.34
C GLN A 202 -4.31 -5.58 21.25
N TYR A 203 -3.09 -5.40 20.73
CA TYR A 203 -1.93 -4.91 21.47
C TYR A 203 -1.81 -3.38 21.43
N ALA A 204 -2.36 -2.75 20.39
CA ALA A 204 -2.37 -1.30 20.24
C ALA A 204 -3.37 -0.60 21.19
N GLY A 205 -3.01 0.59 21.64
CA GLY A 205 -3.83 1.41 22.53
C GLY A 205 -3.19 2.77 22.82
N PRO A 206 -3.88 3.67 23.54
CA PRO A 206 -3.30 4.93 23.95
C PRO A 206 -1.94 4.76 24.64
N GLY A 207 -0.91 5.37 24.03
CA GLY A 207 0.48 5.34 24.51
C GLY A 207 1.27 4.09 24.14
N ARG A 208 0.73 3.20 23.29
CA ARG A 208 1.37 1.95 22.88
C ARG A 208 0.91 1.53 21.48
N TRP A 209 1.72 1.77 20.46
CA TRP A 209 1.30 1.64 19.07
C TRP A 209 2.09 0.57 18.33
N ASN A 210 1.40 -0.30 17.60
CA ASN A 210 2.05 -1.12 16.60
C ASN A 210 2.52 -0.23 15.44
N ASP A 211 3.78 -0.35 15.06
CA ASP A 211 4.42 0.46 14.03
C ASP A 211 4.69 -0.41 12.77
N PRO A 212 3.82 -0.31 11.75
CA PRO A 212 4.05 -0.93 10.44
C PRO A 212 5.06 -0.12 9.59
N ASP A 213 5.98 0.61 10.20
CA ASP A 213 7.01 1.41 9.55
C ASP A 213 6.52 2.71 8.89
N MET A 214 7.49 3.49 8.42
CA MET A 214 7.33 4.84 7.86
C MET A 214 6.49 4.86 6.57
N LEU A 215 5.92 6.03 6.25
CA LEU A 215 5.10 6.21 5.06
C LEU A 215 5.96 6.37 3.80
N GLU A 216 5.64 5.63 2.75
CA GLU A 216 6.23 5.77 1.41
C GLU A 216 5.49 6.78 0.51
N VAL A 217 4.44 7.42 1.04
CA VAL A 217 3.59 8.37 0.30
C VAL A 217 4.42 9.44 -0.42
N GLY A 218 4.44 9.37 -1.75
CA GLY A 218 5.08 10.36 -2.62
C GLY A 218 6.55 10.08 -3.00
N ASN A 219 7.08 8.87 -2.76
CA ASN A 219 8.45 8.51 -3.13
C ASN A 219 8.63 8.08 -4.61
N GLY A 220 7.54 7.81 -5.32
CA GLY A 220 7.47 7.63 -6.77
C GLY A 220 7.37 6.18 -7.28
N GLY A 221 7.52 5.18 -6.42
CA GLY A 221 7.43 3.76 -6.73
C GLY A 221 6.01 3.16 -6.68
N MET A 222 5.04 3.92 -6.17
CA MET A 222 3.61 3.59 -6.22
C MET A 222 2.78 4.71 -6.87
N THR A 223 1.59 4.37 -7.33
CA THR A 223 0.60 5.31 -7.87
C THR A 223 -0.11 6.10 -6.76
N ASP A 224 -0.72 7.23 -7.09
CA ASP A 224 -1.52 8.00 -6.12
C ASP A 224 -2.70 7.20 -5.53
N THR A 225 -3.23 6.22 -6.26
CA THR A 225 -4.29 5.33 -5.76
C THR A 225 -3.73 4.41 -4.66
N GLU A 226 -2.56 3.84 -4.90
CA GLU A 226 -1.86 3.00 -3.93
C GLU A 226 -1.40 3.81 -2.72
N TYR A 227 -0.92 5.03 -2.90
CA TYR A 227 -0.57 5.95 -1.81
C TYR A 227 -1.77 6.37 -0.97
N ARG A 228 -2.93 6.64 -1.58
CA ARG A 228 -4.18 6.86 -0.84
C ARG A 228 -4.59 5.63 -0.04
N THR A 229 -4.41 4.44 -0.60
CA THR A 229 -4.65 3.17 0.12
C THR A 229 -3.68 3.04 1.29
N HIS A 230 -2.38 3.20 1.07
CA HIS A 230 -1.36 3.14 2.11
C HIS A 230 -1.68 4.08 3.28
N PHE A 231 -1.97 5.36 2.99
CA PHE A 231 -2.35 6.33 4.02
C PHE A 231 -3.66 5.96 4.74
N SER A 232 -4.66 5.45 4.02
CA SER A 232 -5.93 5.00 4.60
C SER A 232 -5.74 3.80 5.54
N MET A 233 -4.90 2.84 5.14
CA MET A 233 -4.67 1.62 5.89
C MET A 233 -3.83 1.89 7.14
N TRP A 234 -2.79 2.73 7.05
CA TRP A 234 -2.06 3.19 8.24
C TRP A 234 -2.99 3.90 9.22
N SER A 235 -3.87 4.77 8.71
CA SER A 235 -4.82 5.50 9.54
C SER A 235 -5.84 4.60 10.23
N VAL A 236 -6.39 3.60 9.52
CA VAL A 236 -7.32 2.65 10.14
C VAL A 236 -6.59 1.74 11.14
N MET A 237 -5.28 1.52 10.97
CA MET A 237 -4.46 0.78 11.92
C MET A 237 -4.06 1.58 13.17
N ALA A 238 -4.32 2.89 13.22
CA ALA A 238 -3.79 3.79 14.26
C ALA A 238 -2.25 3.76 14.30
N ALA A 239 -1.63 3.67 13.14
CA ALA A 239 -0.18 3.56 12.98
C ALA A 239 0.50 4.94 13.10
N PRO A 240 1.80 4.99 13.43
CA PRO A 240 2.56 6.23 13.30
C PRO A 240 2.53 6.78 11.87
N LEU A 241 1.94 7.97 11.66
CA LEU A 241 2.05 8.67 10.37
C LEU A 241 3.36 9.46 10.32
N LEU A 242 4.45 8.78 9.99
CA LEU A 242 5.78 9.36 9.75
C LEU A 242 6.05 9.45 8.24
N ILE A 243 6.00 10.65 7.67
CA ILE A 243 6.26 10.92 6.26
C ILE A 243 7.71 10.52 5.93
N GLY A 244 7.92 9.66 4.94
CA GLY A 244 9.24 9.24 4.46
C GLY A 244 9.75 9.99 3.23
N SER A 245 8.89 10.73 2.53
CA SER A 245 9.23 11.39 1.27
C SER A 245 9.88 12.76 1.43
N ASP A 246 10.75 13.13 0.48
CA ASP A 246 11.38 14.44 0.46
C ASP A 246 10.37 15.51 0.01
N LEU A 247 9.78 16.18 1.00
CA LEU A 247 8.73 17.18 0.78
C LEU A 247 9.22 18.42 0.00
N ARG A 248 10.53 18.62 -0.15
CA ARG A 248 11.08 19.72 -0.97
C ARG A 248 10.79 19.54 -2.46
N SER A 249 10.53 18.30 -2.88
CA SER A 249 10.22 17.92 -4.26
C SER A 249 8.87 17.21 -4.42
N ALA A 250 8.07 17.11 -3.36
CA ALA A 250 6.78 16.42 -3.39
C ALA A 250 5.74 17.11 -4.29
N SER A 251 4.89 16.30 -4.93
CA SER A 251 3.77 16.77 -5.78
C SER A 251 2.62 17.37 -4.96
N GLU A 252 1.73 18.10 -5.62
CA GLU A 252 0.49 18.60 -4.99
C GLU A 252 -0.38 17.43 -4.51
N GLU A 253 -0.46 16.36 -5.30
CA GLU A 253 -1.17 15.12 -4.96
C GLU A 253 -0.62 14.47 -3.68
N THR A 254 0.70 14.51 -3.48
CA THR A 254 1.32 14.02 -2.23
C THR A 254 0.84 14.84 -1.03
N PHE A 255 0.82 16.17 -1.15
CA PHE A 255 0.33 17.06 -0.09
C PHE A 255 -1.18 16.89 0.17
N ASP A 256 -1.98 16.63 -0.86
CA ASP A 256 -3.40 16.33 -0.71
C ASP A 256 -3.65 15.04 0.07
N ILE A 257 -2.82 14.02 -0.14
CA ILE A 257 -2.92 12.73 0.57
C ILE A 257 -2.56 12.91 2.04
N ILE A 258 -1.33 13.37 2.33
CA ILE A 258 -0.85 13.51 3.70
C ILE A 258 -1.54 14.64 4.46
N GLY A 259 -2.14 15.60 3.76
CA GLY A 259 -2.86 16.73 4.35
C GLY A 259 -4.33 16.44 4.68
N ASN A 260 -4.86 15.26 4.34
CA ASN A 260 -6.28 14.96 4.53
C ASN A 260 -6.66 14.83 6.02
N LYS A 261 -7.20 15.91 6.57
CA LYS A 261 -7.60 16.02 7.99
C LYS A 261 -8.70 15.04 8.41
N GLU A 262 -9.55 14.57 7.49
CA GLU A 262 -10.59 13.58 7.83
C GLU A 262 -10.00 12.18 8.01
N VAL A 263 -9.01 11.81 7.19
CA VAL A 263 -8.29 10.54 7.29
C VAL A 263 -7.35 10.55 8.50
N ILE A 264 -6.63 11.68 8.73
CA ILE A 264 -5.83 11.88 9.95
C ILE A 264 -6.70 11.77 11.21
N ALA A 265 -7.93 12.29 11.20
CA ALA A 265 -8.84 12.16 12.34
C ALA A 265 -9.28 10.71 12.60
N VAL A 266 -9.21 9.82 11.60
CA VAL A 266 -9.35 8.38 11.82
C VAL A 266 -8.14 7.85 12.55
N ASP A 267 -6.93 8.17 12.09
CA ASP A 267 -5.67 7.76 12.71
C ASP A 267 -5.59 8.19 14.18
N GLN A 268 -5.71 9.49 14.39
CA GLN A 268 -5.56 10.19 15.68
C GLN A 268 -6.80 10.11 16.56
N ASP A 269 -7.71 9.17 16.33
CA ASP A 269 -8.90 9.03 17.17
C ASP A 269 -8.49 8.76 18.63
N PRO A 270 -8.98 9.56 19.59
CA PRO A 270 -8.59 9.47 20.99
C PRO A 270 -9.04 8.20 21.72
N LEU A 271 -9.87 7.33 21.12
CA LEU A 271 -10.09 5.99 21.66
C LEU A 271 -8.84 5.12 21.52
N GLY A 272 -7.98 5.43 20.54
CA GLY A 272 -6.71 4.77 20.30
C GLY A 272 -6.82 3.30 19.95
N LYS A 273 -7.95 2.87 19.38
CA LYS A 273 -8.12 1.49 18.90
C LYS A 273 -7.57 1.34 17.49
N GLN A 274 -6.74 0.33 17.28
CA GLN A 274 -6.43 -0.16 15.94
C GLN A 274 -7.66 -0.82 15.31
N GLY A 275 -7.83 -0.66 14.00
CA GLY A 275 -8.88 -1.31 13.22
C GLY A 275 -8.67 -2.83 13.13
N ALA A 276 -9.78 -3.56 13.10
CA ALA A 276 -9.79 -5.02 13.00
C ALA A 276 -10.32 -5.47 11.62
N VAL A 277 -9.75 -6.56 11.10
CA VAL A 277 -10.22 -7.22 9.88
C VAL A 277 -11.56 -7.91 10.17
N LEU A 278 -12.61 -7.52 9.46
CA LEU A 278 -13.91 -8.18 9.51
C LEU A 278 -14.04 -9.29 8.46
N SER A 279 -13.44 -9.08 7.28
CA SER A 279 -13.38 -10.07 6.21
C SER A 279 -12.17 -9.83 5.32
N SER A 280 -11.59 -10.91 4.82
CA SER A 280 -10.56 -10.91 3.77
C SER A 280 -10.78 -12.14 2.88
N GLU A 281 -11.24 -11.95 1.65
CA GLU A 281 -11.49 -13.06 0.73
C GLU A 281 -11.24 -12.66 -0.73
N GLY A 282 -10.32 -13.36 -1.40
CA GLY A 282 -9.98 -13.11 -2.81
C GLY A 282 -9.48 -11.68 -3.03
N GLY A 283 -8.66 -11.18 -2.10
CA GLY A 283 -8.11 -9.84 -2.14
C GLY A 283 -9.07 -8.68 -1.84
N ARG A 284 -10.26 -9.00 -1.32
CA ARG A 284 -11.24 -8.00 -0.89
C ARG A 284 -11.25 -7.94 0.64
N TRP A 285 -10.95 -6.78 1.18
CA TRP A 285 -10.76 -6.57 2.60
C TRP A 285 -11.80 -5.60 3.14
N VAL A 286 -12.35 -5.92 4.31
CA VAL A 286 -13.13 -4.99 5.13
C VAL A 286 -12.42 -4.85 6.46
N VAL A 287 -11.92 -3.66 6.75
CA VAL A 287 -11.31 -3.32 8.04
C VAL A 287 -12.16 -2.25 8.71
N ALA A 288 -12.50 -2.45 9.98
CA ALA A 288 -13.32 -1.52 10.74
C ALA A 288 -12.63 -1.09 12.03
N LYS A 289 -12.62 0.22 12.29
CA LYS A 289 -12.12 0.85 13.51
C LYS A 289 -13.26 1.50 14.27
N GLU A 290 -13.38 1.16 15.55
CA GLU A 290 -14.26 1.84 16.47
C GLU A 290 -13.67 3.20 16.86
N MET A 291 -14.49 4.24 16.79
CA MET A 291 -14.11 5.62 17.08
C MET A 291 -14.66 6.05 18.44
N LYS A 292 -14.03 7.02 19.10
CA LYS A 292 -14.43 7.48 20.44
C LYS A 292 -15.90 7.93 20.55
N ASP A 293 -16.43 8.51 19.49
CA ASP A 293 -17.82 8.99 19.45
C ASP A 293 -18.86 7.90 19.17
N GLY A 294 -18.43 6.64 19.07
CA GLY A 294 -19.28 5.49 18.77
C GLY A 294 -19.51 5.26 17.27
N SER A 295 -18.98 6.11 16.39
CA SER A 295 -18.99 5.85 14.95
C SER A 295 -18.00 4.73 14.58
N ARG A 296 -18.02 4.31 13.31
CA ARG A 296 -17.07 3.35 12.74
C ARG A 296 -16.37 3.95 11.54
N ALA A 297 -15.04 3.94 11.53
CA ALA A 297 -14.28 4.09 10.30
C ALA A 297 -14.21 2.72 9.62
N VAL A 298 -14.48 2.65 8.32
CA VAL A 298 -14.55 1.41 7.55
C VAL A 298 -13.75 1.59 6.27
N ALA A 299 -12.69 0.79 6.12
CA ALA A 299 -11.92 0.68 4.90
C ALA A 299 -12.46 -0.50 4.08
N LEU A 300 -12.97 -0.20 2.88
CA LEU A 300 -13.25 -1.18 1.84
C LEU A 300 -12.04 -1.20 0.91
N PHE A 301 -11.17 -2.20 1.07
CA PHE A 301 -9.88 -2.27 0.41
C PHE A 301 -9.86 -3.40 -0.64
N ASN A 302 -9.31 -3.10 -1.82
CA ASN A 302 -9.11 -4.03 -2.91
C ASN A 302 -7.63 -4.19 -3.21
N GLU A 303 -7.07 -5.36 -2.92
CA GLU A 303 -5.65 -5.65 -3.19
C GLU A 303 -5.39 -6.09 -4.64
N THR A 304 -6.45 -6.42 -5.39
CA THR A 304 -6.33 -7.02 -6.71
C THR A 304 -6.08 -6.00 -7.82
N GLY A 305 -5.56 -6.48 -8.95
CA GLY A 305 -5.30 -5.67 -10.16
C GLY A 305 -6.55 -5.27 -10.96
N SER A 306 -7.77 -5.49 -10.47
CA SER A 306 -9.01 -5.15 -11.17
C SER A 306 -10.06 -4.55 -10.23
N PRO A 307 -11.04 -3.75 -10.71
CA PRO A 307 -12.07 -3.22 -9.83
C PRO A 307 -12.89 -4.32 -9.15
N GLN A 308 -12.99 -4.28 -7.81
CA GLN A 308 -13.74 -5.27 -7.02
C GLN A 308 -14.89 -4.63 -6.27
N ARG A 309 -16.02 -5.33 -6.20
CA ARG A 309 -17.08 -4.98 -5.27
C ARG A 309 -16.71 -5.44 -3.87
N VAL A 310 -16.62 -4.51 -2.92
CA VAL A 310 -16.35 -4.78 -1.51
C VAL A 310 -17.52 -4.24 -0.69
N ALA A 311 -18.03 -5.03 0.25
CA ALA A 311 -19.25 -4.68 0.99
C ALA A 311 -19.28 -5.24 2.41
N THR A 312 -19.97 -4.52 3.30
CA THR A 312 -20.32 -4.92 4.66
C THR A 312 -21.65 -4.24 5.06
N SER A 313 -22.03 -4.33 6.33
CA SER A 313 -23.19 -3.64 6.88
C SER A 313 -22.87 -2.88 8.17
N ALA A 314 -23.70 -1.89 8.50
CA ALA A 314 -23.64 -1.15 9.75
C ALA A 314 -23.68 -2.08 10.97
N GLN A 315 -24.51 -3.13 10.94
CA GLN A 315 -24.55 -4.11 12.03
C GLN A 315 -23.25 -4.92 12.11
N ALA A 316 -22.69 -5.36 10.96
CA ALA A 316 -21.46 -6.15 10.94
C ALA A 316 -20.24 -5.37 11.45
N VAL A 317 -20.20 -4.05 11.22
CA VAL A 317 -19.16 -3.17 11.78
C VAL A 317 -19.42 -2.77 13.25
N GLY A 318 -20.49 -3.30 13.86
CA GLY A 318 -20.80 -3.12 15.28
C GLY A 318 -21.52 -1.81 15.62
N LEU A 319 -22.21 -1.17 14.68
CA LEU A 319 -23.12 -0.06 14.98
C LEU A 319 -24.45 -0.58 15.53
N PRO A 320 -25.12 0.18 16.42
CA PRO A 320 -26.45 -0.19 16.91
C PRO A 320 -27.48 -0.21 15.78
N GLU A 321 -28.58 -0.93 16.01
CA GLU A 321 -29.75 -0.87 15.13
C GLU A 321 -30.30 0.56 15.10
N ALA A 322 -30.56 1.07 13.89
CA ALA A 322 -31.11 2.40 13.68
C ALA A 322 -31.96 2.43 12.40
N ASP A 323 -32.82 3.44 12.28
CA ASP A 323 -33.61 3.64 11.06
C ASP A 323 -32.71 3.83 9.83
N ALA A 324 -31.59 4.53 9.96
CA ALA A 324 -30.59 4.68 8.92
C ALA A 324 -29.32 5.27 9.53
N TYR A 325 -28.28 5.41 8.70
CA TYR A 325 -26.96 5.87 9.12
C TYR A 325 -26.47 6.99 8.21
N THR A 326 -25.69 7.90 8.78
CA THR A 326 -24.87 8.84 8.02
C THR A 326 -23.58 8.12 7.61
N LEU A 327 -23.24 8.20 6.32
CA LEU A 327 -22.02 7.66 5.75
C LEU A 327 -21.23 8.81 5.14
N ARG A 328 -20.05 9.08 5.68
CA ARG A 328 -19.12 10.12 5.23
C ARG A 328 -17.98 9.46 4.47
N ASP A 329 -17.83 9.77 3.19
CA ASP A 329 -16.62 9.43 2.42
C ASP A 329 -15.54 10.46 2.72
N LEU A 330 -14.41 9.98 3.25
CA LEU A 330 -13.34 10.83 3.79
C LEU A 330 -12.40 11.37 2.71
N TRP A 331 -12.38 10.76 1.52
CA TRP A 331 -11.58 11.22 0.38
C TRP A 331 -12.41 12.14 -0.53
N GLN A 332 -13.69 11.86 -0.70
CA GLN A 332 -14.59 12.72 -1.48
C GLN A 332 -15.09 13.93 -0.69
N HIS A 333 -14.85 13.95 0.63
CA HIS A 333 -15.41 14.94 1.54
C HIS A 333 -16.92 15.11 1.36
N ARG A 334 -17.67 13.99 1.25
CA ARG A 334 -19.13 13.98 1.04
C ARG A 334 -19.86 13.04 1.98
N SER A 335 -21.06 13.45 2.39
CA SER A 335 -21.92 12.68 3.28
C SER A 335 -23.17 12.21 2.55
N TYR A 336 -23.59 10.99 2.88
CA TYR A 336 -24.75 10.30 2.33
C TYR A 336 -25.57 9.65 3.46
N ASN A 337 -26.82 9.30 3.19
CA ASN A 337 -27.54 8.34 4.04
C ASN A 337 -27.44 6.92 3.48
N THR A 338 -27.32 5.92 4.34
CA THR A 338 -27.44 4.49 4.00
C THR A 338 -28.52 3.82 4.85
N ALA A 339 -29.24 2.86 4.28
CA ALA A 339 -30.17 2.00 5.02
C ALA A 339 -29.45 0.92 5.87
N GLY A 340 -28.12 0.86 5.80
CA GLY A 340 -27.29 -0.07 6.58
C GLY A 340 -26.24 -0.79 5.74
N THR A 341 -26.39 -0.86 4.42
CA THR A 341 -25.36 -1.42 3.53
C THR A 341 -24.22 -0.42 3.33
N ILE A 342 -22.99 -0.88 3.50
CA ILE A 342 -21.77 -0.12 3.24
C ILE A 342 -21.05 -0.86 2.11
N ALA A 343 -21.08 -0.32 0.89
CA ALA A 343 -20.53 -1.01 -0.28
C ALA A 343 -20.04 -0.02 -1.34
N ALA A 344 -19.01 -0.45 -2.07
CA ALA A 344 -18.50 0.25 -3.24
C ALA A 344 -17.85 -0.76 -4.20
N THR A 345 -17.85 -0.42 -5.50
CA THR A 345 -16.83 -0.95 -6.40
C THR A 345 -15.56 -0.13 -6.21
N VAL A 346 -14.52 -0.79 -5.72
CA VAL A 346 -13.22 -0.21 -5.38
C VAL A 346 -12.27 -0.49 -6.55
N PRO A 347 -11.60 0.52 -7.13
CA PRO A 347 -10.62 0.32 -8.20
C PRO A 347 -9.50 -0.64 -7.81
N ALA A 348 -8.73 -1.12 -8.80
CA ALA A 348 -7.53 -1.90 -8.55
C ALA A 348 -6.61 -1.17 -7.55
N HIS A 349 -6.12 -1.89 -6.55
CA HIS A 349 -5.26 -1.38 -5.46
C HIS A 349 -5.85 -0.22 -4.64
N GLY A 350 -7.15 0.08 -4.83
CA GLY A 350 -7.83 1.22 -4.24
C GLY A 350 -8.42 0.91 -2.86
N THR A 351 -8.78 1.99 -2.16
CA THR A 351 -9.53 1.94 -0.91
C THR A 351 -10.66 2.95 -0.93
N VAL A 352 -11.83 2.56 -0.43
CA VAL A 352 -12.88 3.50 -0.02
C VAL A 352 -12.91 3.55 1.50
N LEU A 353 -12.51 4.69 2.07
CA LEU A 353 -12.51 4.91 3.51
C LEU A 353 -13.70 5.79 3.89
N VAL A 354 -14.60 5.25 4.72
CA VAL A 354 -15.82 5.93 5.15
C VAL A 354 -15.93 5.96 6.68
N ARG A 355 -16.55 7.01 7.21
CA ARG A 355 -17.03 7.06 8.60
C ARG A 355 -18.54 6.89 8.63
N VAL A 356 -19.03 5.98 9.45
CA VAL A 356 -20.45 5.64 9.55
C VAL A 356 -20.96 5.84 10.97
N SER A 357 -22.06 6.56 11.11
CA SER A 357 -22.68 6.92 12.40
C SER A 357 -24.19 6.70 12.37
N ALA A 358 -24.75 6.22 13.49
CA ALA A 358 -26.19 6.12 13.72
C ALA A 358 -26.80 7.45 14.19
N ASP A 359 -26.32 8.59 13.67
CA ASP A 359 -26.84 9.89 14.08
C ASP A 359 -28.23 10.16 13.49
N GLY A 360 -29.08 10.91 14.20
CA GLY A 360 -30.42 11.26 13.73
C GLY A 360 -30.46 12.28 12.58
N ARG A 361 -29.31 12.66 11.99
CA ARG A 361 -29.22 13.68 10.94
C ARG A 361 -29.12 13.10 9.53
N TRP A 362 -29.02 11.78 9.38
CA TRP A 362 -28.89 11.10 8.10
C TRP A 362 -29.82 11.62 6.99
N ALA A 363 -31.06 11.98 7.31
CA ALA A 363 -32.08 12.38 6.35
C ALA A 363 -31.75 13.66 5.54
N VAL A 364 -30.84 14.51 6.02
CA VAL A 364 -30.42 15.74 5.30
C VAL A 364 -29.46 15.42 4.15
N HIS A 365 -28.81 14.26 4.21
CA HIS A 365 -27.83 13.85 3.22
C HIS A 365 -28.49 13.14 2.03
N PRO A 366 -27.94 13.26 0.81
CA PRO A 366 -28.41 12.47 -0.33
C PRO A 366 -28.23 10.96 -0.06
N PRO A 367 -29.05 10.09 -0.68
CA PRO A 367 -28.88 8.65 -0.51
C PRO A 367 -27.59 8.16 -1.13
N ALA A 368 -26.88 7.27 -0.44
CA ALA A 368 -25.75 6.56 -1.01
C ALA A 368 -26.19 5.72 -2.20
N VAL A 369 -25.36 5.67 -3.23
CA VAL A 369 -25.51 4.78 -4.37
C VAL A 369 -24.20 4.07 -4.64
N GLU A 370 -24.30 2.83 -5.09
CA GLU A 370 -23.15 2.04 -5.53
C GLU A 370 -23.13 2.00 -7.06
N LEU A 371 -21.99 2.38 -7.63
CA LEU A 371 -21.67 2.14 -9.02
C LEU A 371 -21.04 0.75 -9.14
N GLY A 372 -21.47 -0.03 -10.13
CA GLY A 372 -20.84 -1.28 -10.49
C GLY A 372 -20.72 -1.44 -11.99
N VAL A 373 -19.72 -2.20 -12.43
CA VAL A 373 -19.50 -2.53 -13.84
C VAL A 373 -19.27 -4.04 -13.97
N THR A 374 -19.78 -4.62 -15.04
CA THR A 374 -19.57 -6.03 -15.42
C THR A 374 -19.44 -6.11 -16.94
N GLY A 375 -18.65 -7.06 -17.44
CA GLY A 375 -18.33 -7.19 -18.86
C GLY A 375 -16.91 -6.70 -19.15
N ASP A 376 -16.53 -6.74 -20.42
CA ASP A 376 -15.14 -6.60 -20.82
C ASP A 376 -14.72 -5.13 -20.85
N THR A 377 -13.68 -4.80 -20.09
CA THR A 377 -12.92 -3.53 -20.26
C THR A 377 -11.78 -3.70 -21.26
N LEU A 378 -11.57 -4.92 -21.74
CA LEU A 378 -10.60 -5.29 -22.76
C LEU A 378 -11.21 -5.17 -24.15
N THR A 379 -10.54 -4.47 -25.07
CA THR A 379 -11.04 -4.24 -26.42
C THR A 379 -9.91 -4.33 -27.44
N GLU A 380 -10.21 -4.75 -28.67
CA GLU A 380 -9.32 -4.52 -29.81
C GLU A 380 -9.65 -3.16 -30.45
N ALA A 381 -8.64 -2.49 -31.01
CA ALA A 381 -8.83 -1.26 -31.75
C ALA A 381 -9.81 -1.48 -32.93
N GLY A 382 -10.85 -0.65 -33.01
CA GLY A 382 -11.90 -0.75 -34.05
C GLY A 382 -12.98 -1.80 -33.79
N ARG A 383 -12.82 -2.66 -32.77
CA ARG A 383 -13.82 -3.65 -32.38
C ARG A 383 -14.72 -3.09 -31.28
N ALA A 384 -16.00 -3.43 -31.36
CA ALA A 384 -16.98 -3.02 -30.38
C ALA A 384 -17.01 -4.00 -29.20
N THR A 385 -16.95 -3.47 -27.98
CA THR A 385 -16.96 -4.22 -26.73
C THR A 385 -18.18 -3.83 -25.92
N SER A 386 -18.78 -4.80 -25.24
CA SER A 386 -20.00 -4.59 -24.47
C SER A 386 -19.70 -4.56 -22.97
N LEU A 387 -20.19 -3.53 -22.28
CA LEU A 387 -20.13 -3.47 -20.82
C LEU A 387 -21.52 -3.14 -20.27
N THR A 388 -21.81 -3.68 -19.09
CA THR A 388 -23.03 -3.37 -18.34
C THR A 388 -22.67 -2.64 -17.07
N THR A 389 -23.21 -1.44 -16.91
CA THR A 389 -23.11 -0.66 -15.69
C THR A 389 -24.35 -0.85 -14.82
N SER A 390 -24.18 -0.65 -13.52
CA SER A 390 -25.28 -0.62 -12.58
C SER A 390 -25.15 0.56 -11.62
N VAL A 391 -26.27 1.19 -11.30
CA VAL A 391 -26.39 2.15 -10.19
C VAL A 391 -27.38 1.56 -9.21
N THR A 392 -26.92 1.19 -8.01
CA THR A 392 -27.73 0.55 -6.97
C THR A 392 -28.01 1.53 -5.83
N GLY A 393 -29.27 1.68 -5.44
CA GLY A 393 -29.64 2.54 -4.30
C GLY A 393 -29.30 1.88 -2.97
N LEU A 394 -28.41 2.49 -2.17
CA LEU A 394 -28.05 2.02 -0.83
C LEU A 394 -28.70 2.86 0.28
N GLY A 395 -29.09 4.10 -0.04
CA GLY A 395 -29.75 5.00 0.89
C GLY A 395 -31.10 4.53 1.39
N ARG A 396 -31.47 4.95 2.61
CA ARG A 396 -32.83 4.76 3.15
C ARG A 396 -33.83 5.58 2.36
N THR A 397 -33.44 6.77 1.93
CA THR A 397 -34.22 7.57 0.98
C THR A 397 -33.96 7.13 -0.47
N ALA A 398 -34.94 7.30 -1.36
CA ALA A 398 -34.76 6.97 -2.78
C ALA A 398 -33.96 8.07 -3.51
N ALA A 399 -33.02 7.68 -4.36
CA ALA A 399 -32.39 8.59 -5.31
C ALA A 399 -33.41 8.94 -6.42
N ARG A 400 -33.48 10.21 -6.81
CA ARG A 400 -34.44 10.72 -7.79
C ARG A 400 -33.72 11.24 -9.03
N ARG A 401 -34.36 11.15 -10.19
CA ARG A 401 -33.83 11.62 -11.49
C ARG A 401 -32.41 11.09 -11.73
N VAL A 402 -32.23 9.79 -11.54
CA VAL A 402 -30.93 9.13 -11.70
C VAL A 402 -30.60 9.07 -13.18
N SER A 403 -29.37 9.44 -13.53
CA SER A 403 -28.79 9.30 -14.87
C SER A 403 -27.40 8.70 -14.77
N VAL A 404 -27.04 7.82 -15.69
CA VAL A 404 -25.72 7.21 -15.79
C VAL A 404 -25.08 7.50 -17.15
N SER A 405 -23.78 7.75 -17.16
CA SER A 405 -22.97 7.98 -18.36
C SER A 405 -21.62 7.31 -18.25
N VAL A 406 -21.09 6.83 -19.37
CA VAL A 406 -19.71 6.35 -19.52
C VAL A 406 -18.97 7.37 -20.38
N ASN A 407 -17.88 7.92 -19.84
CA ASN A 407 -16.98 8.82 -20.56
C ASN A 407 -15.70 8.05 -20.90
N ALA A 408 -15.24 8.17 -22.14
CA ALA A 408 -14.04 7.52 -22.64
C ALA A 408 -13.13 8.58 -23.31
N PRO A 409 -11.89 8.24 -23.68
CA PRO A 409 -10.97 9.18 -24.31
C PRO A 409 -11.53 9.77 -25.62
N GLU A 410 -10.95 10.88 -26.05
CA GLU A 410 -11.36 11.53 -27.29
C GLU A 410 -11.31 10.56 -28.49
N GLY A 411 -12.33 10.63 -29.35
CA GLY A 411 -12.48 9.76 -30.52
C GLY A 411 -13.14 8.40 -30.24
N TRP A 412 -13.18 7.93 -28.99
CA TRP A 412 -13.88 6.69 -28.64
C TRP A 412 -15.39 6.84 -28.81
N ARG A 413 -16.04 5.80 -29.36
CA ARG A 413 -17.49 5.77 -29.48
C ARG A 413 -18.09 5.01 -28.31
N VAL A 414 -18.94 5.70 -27.54
CA VAL A 414 -19.71 5.11 -26.44
C VAL A 414 -21.20 5.23 -26.75
N ARG A 415 -21.91 4.11 -26.82
CA ARG A 415 -23.35 4.05 -27.13
C ARG A 415 -24.10 3.24 -26.08
N ALA A 416 -25.10 3.85 -25.45
CA ALA A 416 -26.01 3.09 -24.59
C ALA A 416 -26.90 2.17 -25.44
N THR A 417 -27.05 0.92 -25.01
CA THR A 417 -27.94 -0.09 -25.64
C THR A 417 -29.24 -0.29 -24.87
N SER A 418 -29.38 0.38 -23.72
CA SER A 418 -30.55 0.31 -22.84
C SER A 418 -30.71 1.65 -22.09
N PRO A 419 -31.82 1.87 -21.34
CA PRO A 419 -32.08 3.16 -20.69
C PRO A 419 -30.94 3.59 -19.76
N THR A 420 -30.55 4.86 -19.88
CA THR A 420 -29.51 5.51 -19.06
C THR A 420 -30.09 6.31 -17.89
N THR A 421 -31.41 6.30 -17.71
CA THR A 421 -32.09 7.11 -16.70
C THR A 421 -33.23 6.36 -16.02
N THR A 422 -33.52 6.74 -14.76
CA THR A 422 -34.74 6.35 -14.05
C THR A 422 -35.24 7.50 -13.18
N GLY A 423 -36.57 7.63 -13.07
CA GLY A 423 -37.18 8.69 -12.25
C GLY A 423 -36.93 8.50 -10.74
N SER A 424 -36.83 7.25 -10.30
CA SER A 424 -36.63 6.90 -8.89
C SER A 424 -35.88 5.59 -8.75
N LEU A 425 -34.96 5.55 -7.79
CA LEU A 425 -34.18 4.38 -7.43
C LEU A 425 -34.28 4.15 -5.91
N PRO A 426 -35.25 3.32 -5.46
CA PRO A 426 -35.38 2.94 -4.04
C PRO A 426 -34.21 2.07 -3.56
N THR A 427 -34.10 1.91 -2.24
CA THR A 427 -33.12 1.02 -1.58
C THR A 427 -33.16 -0.39 -2.18
N GLY A 428 -31.99 -0.95 -2.49
CA GLY A 428 -31.82 -2.30 -3.04
C GLY A 428 -32.28 -2.47 -4.50
N LYS A 429 -32.76 -1.40 -5.15
CA LYS A 429 -33.06 -1.42 -6.60
C LYS A 429 -31.88 -0.89 -7.39
N ALA A 430 -31.74 -1.37 -8.64
CA ALA A 430 -30.65 -0.99 -9.53
C ALA A 430 -31.18 -0.50 -10.89
N LEU A 431 -30.58 0.56 -11.42
CA LEU A 431 -30.63 0.91 -12.84
C LEU A 431 -29.47 0.18 -13.51
N ARG A 432 -29.77 -0.77 -14.41
CA ARG A 432 -28.76 -1.45 -15.22
C ARG A 432 -28.78 -0.89 -16.63
N THR A 433 -27.61 -0.53 -17.13
CA THR A 433 -27.44 0.04 -18.46
C THR A 433 -26.31 -0.69 -19.18
N GLY A 434 -26.66 -1.40 -20.25
CA GLY A 434 -25.74 -1.89 -21.26
C GLY A 434 -25.21 -0.78 -22.15
N TRP A 435 -23.94 -0.92 -22.53
CA TRP A 435 -23.19 -0.01 -23.37
C TRP A 435 -22.39 -0.79 -24.40
N THR A 436 -22.17 -0.16 -25.54
CA THR A 436 -21.14 -0.54 -26.51
C THR A 436 -20.06 0.53 -26.51
N VAL A 437 -18.82 0.14 -26.27
CA VAL A 437 -17.64 0.99 -26.32
C VAL A 437 -16.76 0.54 -27.48
N THR A 438 -16.22 1.47 -28.26
CA THR A 438 -15.35 1.16 -29.40
C THR A 438 -14.20 2.15 -29.45
N ALA A 439 -12.99 1.64 -29.22
CA ALA A 439 -11.76 2.37 -29.51
C ALA A 439 -11.65 2.57 -31.04
N PRO A 440 -11.19 3.74 -31.53
CA PRO A 440 -10.92 3.95 -32.95
C PRO A 440 -9.98 2.87 -33.53
N ALA A 441 -10.13 2.57 -34.83
CA ALA A 441 -9.14 1.76 -35.52
C ALA A 441 -7.77 2.47 -35.47
N GLY A 442 -6.70 1.70 -35.22
CA GLY A 442 -5.35 2.26 -35.06
C GLY A 442 -5.06 2.87 -33.68
N THR A 443 -5.97 2.77 -32.71
CA THR A 443 -5.67 3.11 -31.32
C THR A 443 -4.50 2.25 -30.84
N PRO A 444 -3.42 2.85 -30.29
CA PRO A 444 -2.28 2.10 -29.79
C PRO A 444 -2.68 1.12 -28.69
N PRO A 445 -1.98 0.00 -28.55
CA PRO A 445 -2.21 -0.91 -27.42
C PRO A 445 -1.84 -0.21 -26.11
N GLY A 446 -2.58 -0.50 -25.05
CA GLY A 446 -2.32 0.06 -23.73
C GLY A 446 -3.57 0.34 -22.92
N SER A 447 -3.38 1.01 -21.79
CA SER A 447 -4.43 1.35 -20.83
C SER A 447 -4.99 2.74 -21.09
N TYR A 448 -6.31 2.87 -21.00
CA TYR A 448 -7.05 4.09 -21.28
C TYR A 448 -8.08 4.37 -20.19
N ASP A 449 -8.12 5.61 -19.71
CA ASP A 449 -9.06 6.02 -18.67
C ASP A 449 -10.49 6.06 -19.20
N VAL A 450 -11.37 5.33 -18.53
CA VAL A 450 -12.80 5.36 -18.73
C VAL A 450 -13.45 5.73 -17.40
N THR A 451 -14.45 6.59 -17.42
CA THR A 451 -15.12 7.04 -16.19
C THR A 451 -16.60 6.74 -16.26
N LEU A 452 -17.08 5.96 -15.29
CA LEU A 452 -18.50 5.78 -15.03
C LEU A 452 -18.98 6.87 -14.08
N LYS A 453 -20.05 7.56 -14.45
CA LYS A 453 -20.63 8.65 -13.66
C LYS A 453 -22.12 8.45 -13.49
N ALA A 454 -22.61 8.57 -12.27
CA ALA A 454 -24.04 8.67 -11.97
C ALA A 454 -24.36 10.02 -11.33
N GLY A 455 -25.32 10.74 -11.92
CA GLY A 455 -25.90 11.95 -11.36
C GLY A 455 -27.31 11.69 -10.84
N TYR A 456 -27.67 12.25 -9.68
CA TYR A 456 -28.98 12.07 -9.08
C TYR A 456 -29.32 13.19 -8.09
N ARG A 457 -30.52 13.14 -7.52
CA ARG A 457 -30.97 14.04 -6.47
C ARG A 457 -31.51 13.29 -5.26
N SER A 458 -31.32 13.88 -4.07
CA SER A 458 -32.08 13.49 -2.87
C SER A 458 -33.56 13.86 -3.04
N PRO A 459 -34.47 13.28 -2.23
CA PRO A 459 -35.86 13.74 -2.18
C PRO A 459 -36.00 15.24 -1.84
N GLY A 460 -35.09 15.77 -1.04
CA GLY A 460 -34.99 17.21 -0.72
C GLY A 460 -34.40 18.08 -1.83
N GLY A 461 -34.05 17.50 -2.99
CA GLY A 461 -33.58 18.23 -4.16
C GLY A 461 -32.06 18.46 -4.25
N VAL A 462 -31.29 18.06 -3.23
CA VAL A 462 -29.81 18.15 -3.21
C VAL A 462 -29.25 17.32 -4.36
N ARG A 463 -28.40 17.91 -5.20
CA ARG A 463 -27.70 17.17 -6.26
C ARG A 463 -26.56 16.37 -5.66
N ALA A 464 -26.41 15.14 -6.13
CA ALA A 464 -25.31 14.28 -5.78
C ALA A 464 -24.80 13.56 -7.03
N GLU A 465 -23.55 13.14 -6.95
CA GLU A 465 -22.85 12.49 -8.02
C GLU A 465 -21.93 11.43 -7.44
N SER A 466 -21.85 10.30 -8.13
CA SER A 466 -20.89 9.24 -7.86
C SER A 466 -20.07 9.00 -9.13
N VAL A 467 -18.78 8.79 -8.96
CA VAL A 467 -17.81 8.58 -10.04
C VAL A 467 -17.03 7.32 -9.72
N LEU A 468 -16.85 6.46 -10.72
CA LEU A 468 -16.02 5.26 -10.65
C LEU A 468 -15.02 5.32 -11.81
N PRO A 469 -13.72 5.56 -11.54
CA PRO A 469 -12.70 5.40 -12.55
C PRO A 469 -12.56 3.93 -12.92
N LEU A 470 -12.36 3.67 -14.20
CA LEU A 470 -12.19 2.36 -14.82
C LEU A 470 -11.02 2.45 -15.79
N THR A 471 -10.32 1.34 -15.97
CA THR A 471 -9.28 1.23 -17.00
C THR A 471 -9.81 0.34 -18.10
N ALA A 472 -9.84 0.87 -19.33
CA ALA A 472 -10.04 0.07 -20.53
C ALA A 472 -8.69 -0.28 -21.15
N THR A 473 -8.50 -1.55 -21.51
CA THR A 473 -7.26 -2.01 -22.13
C THR A 473 -7.51 -2.22 -23.62
N VAL A 474 -6.76 -1.52 -24.47
CA VAL A 474 -6.71 -1.82 -25.90
C VAL A 474 -5.62 -2.85 -26.12
N ALA A 475 -6.01 -4.05 -26.55
CA ALA A 475 -5.08 -5.13 -26.82
C ALA A 475 -4.97 -5.41 -28.32
N VAL A 476 -3.90 -6.10 -28.69
CA VAL A 476 -3.65 -6.60 -30.04
C VAL A 476 -3.75 -8.10 -29.98
N ALA A 477 -4.57 -8.67 -30.86
CA ALA A 477 -4.60 -10.12 -31.02
C ALA A 477 -3.19 -10.63 -31.38
N PRO A 478 -2.72 -11.73 -30.77
CA PRO A 478 -1.46 -12.34 -31.14
C PRO A 478 -1.43 -12.67 -32.64
N PRO A 479 -0.25 -12.63 -33.29
CA PRO A 479 -0.14 -13.08 -34.66
C PRO A 479 -0.46 -14.57 -34.74
N SER A 480 -1.05 -15.00 -35.86
CA SER A 480 -1.28 -16.43 -36.13
C SER A 480 0.04 -17.20 -36.16
N GLY A 481 0.03 -18.42 -35.66
CA GLY A 481 1.19 -19.28 -35.49
C GLY A 481 1.69 -19.30 -34.04
N THR A 482 2.94 -19.71 -33.87
CA THR A 482 3.56 -19.80 -32.54
C THR A 482 4.41 -18.56 -32.27
N SER A 483 4.16 -17.91 -31.14
CA SER A 483 4.90 -16.75 -30.65
C SER A 483 5.58 -17.06 -29.33
N ASP A 484 6.79 -16.57 -29.12
CA ASP A 484 7.44 -16.61 -27.81
C ASP A 484 6.74 -15.62 -26.87
N LEU A 485 6.39 -16.07 -25.67
CA LEU A 485 5.67 -15.27 -24.68
C LEU A 485 6.50 -14.07 -24.17
N GLY A 486 7.85 -14.19 -24.19
CA GLY A 486 8.77 -13.09 -23.93
C GLY A 486 8.70 -11.95 -24.96
N ALA A 487 8.17 -12.20 -26.17
CA ALA A 487 8.06 -11.19 -27.24
C ALA A 487 6.64 -10.59 -27.36
N LEU A 488 5.63 -11.20 -26.73
CA LEU A 488 4.25 -10.72 -26.79
C LEU A 488 4.00 -9.58 -25.78
N PRO A 489 3.13 -8.60 -26.12
CA PRO A 489 2.69 -7.59 -25.18
C PRO A 489 1.87 -8.22 -24.05
N TRP A 490 2.11 -7.78 -22.83
CA TRP A 490 1.34 -8.20 -21.65
C TRP A 490 0.11 -7.32 -21.46
N LEU A 491 -0.98 -7.90 -20.97
CA LEU A 491 -2.10 -7.16 -20.39
C LEU A 491 -1.74 -6.60 -19.02
N SER A 492 -1.07 -7.42 -18.22
CA SER A 492 -0.52 -7.06 -16.92
C SER A 492 0.62 -8.00 -16.56
N ALA A 493 1.52 -7.53 -15.70
CA ALA A 493 2.53 -8.37 -15.04
C ALA A 493 2.65 -7.92 -13.59
N THR A 494 2.64 -8.89 -12.68
CA THR A 494 2.82 -8.72 -11.25
C THR A 494 3.82 -9.76 -10.76
N ASN A 495 4.57 -9.41 -9.73
CA ASN A 495 5.68 -10.19 -9.24
C ASN A 495 5.86 -9.94 -7.74
N GLY A 496 6.39 -10.92 -7.02
CA GLY A 496 6.66 -10.78 -5.58
C GLY A 496 7.79 -9.80 -5.29
N TRP A 497 8.90 -9.96 -6.03
CA TRP A 497 10.08 -9.11 -5.92
C TRP A 497 10.64 -8.73 -7.30
N GLY A 498 11.07 -7.48 -7.46
CA GLY A 498 11.52 -6.97 -8.75
C GLY A 498 10.47 -7.05 -9.87
N PRO A 499 10.82 -6.65 -11.10
CA PRO A 499 9.94 -6.80 -12.25
C PRO A 499 9.96 -8.23 -12.81
N VAL A 500 8.92 -8.59 -13.57
CA VAL A 500 8.96 -9.76 -14.46
C VAL A 500 9.94 -9.47 -15.59
N GLU A 501 10.85 -10.40 -15.84
CA GLU A 501 11.92 -10.25 -16.80
C GLU A 501 11.64 -10.99 -18.11
N ARG A 502 12.14 -10.44 -19.22
CA ARG A 502 11.98 -11.03 -20.56
C ARG A 502 13.31 -11.64 -20.99
N ASP A 503 13.27 -12.94 -21.24
CA ASP A 503 14.42 -13.72 -21.73
C ASP A 503 15.64 -13.75 -20.76
N THR A 504 15.46 -13.27 -19.53
CA THR A 504 16.42 -13.30 -18.41
C THR A 504 15.68 -13.71 -17.12
N SER A 505 16.42 -14.26 -16.15
CA SER A 505 15.93 -14.56 -14.79
C SER A 505 15.47 -13.26 -14.09
N ASN A 506 14.83 -13.37 -12.94
CA ASN A 506 14.49 -12.18 -12.14
C ASN A 506 15.73 -11.67 -11.39
N GLY A 507 16.16 -10.42 -11.60
CA GLY A 507 17.31 -9.86 -10.88
C GLY A 507 16.94 -8.95 -9.69
N GLU A 508 15.69 -9.04 -9.21
CA GLU A 508 15.14 -8.37 -8.03
C GLU A 508 15.03 -6.84 -8.06
N SER A 509 15.85 -6.12 -8.84
CA SER A 509 16.00 -4.68 -8.70
C SER A 509 15.37 -3.87 -9.83
N ALA A 510 15.92 -3.95 -11.04
CA ALA A 510 15.58 -3.11 -12.17
C ALA A 510 15.44 -3.92 -13.45
N ALA A 511 14.48 -3.55 -14.30
CA ALA A 511 14.22 -4.28 -15.55
C ALA A 511 15.50 -4.54 -16.37
N GLY A 512 15.77 -5.81 -16.67
CA GLY A 512 16.92 -6.30 -17.43
C GLY A 512 18.20 -6.48 -16.63
N ASP A 513 18.13 -6.59 -15.30
CA ASP A 513 19.27 -6.89 -14.43
C ASP A 513 19.53 -8.38 -14.22
N GLY A 514 18.56 -9.23 -14.53
CA GLY A 514 18.66 -10.67 -14.38
C GLY A 514 19.68 -11.36 -15.29
N GLY A 515 20.14 -12.52 -14.84
CA GLY A 515 20.99 -13.44 -15.58
C GLY A 515 20.27 -14.25 -16.66
N PRO A 516 20.95 -15.23 -17.27
CA PRO A 516 20.32 -16.18 -18.18
C PRO A 516 19.29 -17.05 -17.45
N LEU A 517 18.14 -17.31 -18.09
CA LEU A 517 17.14 -18.28 -17.59
C LEU A 517 17.76 -19.68 -17.48
N THR A 518 17.87 -20.21 -16.26
CA THR A 518 18.56 -21.47 -15.99
C THR A 518 17.84 -22.34 -14.98
N VAL A 519 17.46 -23.55 -15.39
CA VAL A 519 16.80 -24.52 -14.49
C VAL A 519 17.59 -25.81 -14.44
N ASN A 520 18.21 -26.08 -13.29
CA ASN A 520 19.04 -27.27 -13.03
C ASN A 520 20.10 -27.50 -14.12
N GLY A 521 20.79 -26.40 -14.48
CA GLY A 521 21.83 -26.34 -15.51
C GLY A 521 21.33 -26.29 -16.96
N ALA A 522 20.02 -26.37 -17.21
CA ALA A 522 19.46 -26.18 -18.55
C ALA A 522 19.23 -24.70 -18.83
N VAL A 523 19.90 -24.16 -19.85
CA VAL A 523 19.81 -22.74 -20.23
C VAL A 523 18.73 -22.54 -21.28
N TYR A 524 17.86 -21.55 -21.08
CA TYR A 524 16.82 -21.15 -22.03
C TYR A 524 17.13 -19.77 -22.61
N ALA A 525 17.12 -19.67 -23.94
CA ALA A 525 17.40 -18.39 -24.62
C ALA A 525 16.20 -17.44 -24.66
N THR A 526 15.00 -17.96 -24.43
CA THR A 526 13.75 -17.19 -24.40
C THR A 526 12.86 -17.65 -23.28
N GLY A 527 12.05 -16.77 -22.73
CA GLY A 527 11.15 -17.08 -21.63
C GLY A 527 10.81 -15.89 -20.77
N LEU A 528 10.40 -16.15 -19.52
CA LEU A 528 10.13 -15.14 -18.51
C LEU A 528 10.79 -15.55 -17.18
N GLY A 529 11.52 -14.64 -16.57
CA GLY A 529 12.01 -14.77 -15.19
C GLY A 529 11.06 -14.06 -14.23
N VAL A 530 10.64 -14.73 -13.16
CA VAL A 530 9.67 -14.20 -12.19
C VAL A 530 10.08 -14.54 -10.76
N HIS A 531 9.47 -13.86 -9.79
CA HIS A 531 9.58 -14.14 -8.37
C HIS A 531 8.18 -14.36 -7.79
N ALA A 532 7.95 -15.45 -7.04
CA ALA A 532 6.63 -15.74 -6.48
C ALA A 532 6.20 -14.72 -5.40
N GLU A 533 4.91 -14.42 -5.22
CA GLU A 533 3.82 -14.75 -6.14
C GLU A 533 3.87 -13.85 -7.38
N SER A 534 3.75 -14.45 -8.56
CA SER A 534 3.73 -13.72 -9.83
C SER A 534 2.53 -14.09 -10.68
N ALA A 535 2.12 -13.13 -11.53
CA ALA A 535 1.12 -13.36 -12.55
C ALA A 535 1.38 -12.49 -13.78
N VAL A 536 1.45 -13.12 -14.96
CA VAL A 536 1.58 -12.46 -16.27
C VAL A 536 0.37 -12.80 -17.13
N GLU A 537 -0.38 -11.79 -17.55
CA GLU A 537 -1.59 -11.95 -18.36
C GLU A 537 -1.35 -11.57 -19.82
N TYR A 538 -1.85 -12.40 -20.74
CA TYR A 538 -1.77 -12.23 -22.18
C TYR A 538 -3.17 -12.20 -22.79
N TYR A 539 -3.36 -11.32 -23.78
CA TYR A 539 -4.56 -11.37 -24.60
C TYR A 539 -4.44 -12.50 -25.62
N ALA A 540 -5.36 -13.45 -25.58
CA ALA A 540 -5.48 -14.52 -26.58
C ALA A 540 -6.62 -14.25 -27.57
N GLY A 541 -7.59 -13.41 -27.21
CA GLY A 541 -8.69 -12.99 -28.09
C GLY A 541 -9.57 -14.13 -28.61
N GLY A 542 -9.52 -15.30 -27.97
CA GLY A 542 -10.18 -16.53 -28.41
C GLY A 542 -9.53 -17.20 -29.62
N ALA A 543 -8.39 -16.70 -30.11
CA ALA A 543 -7.72 -17.19 -31.31
C ALA A 543 -6.66 -18.26 -31.03
N CYS A 544 -6.18 -18.35 -29.79
CA CYS A 544 -5.09 -19.24 -29.42
C CYS A 544 -5.59 -20.60 -28.93
N GLU A 545 -4.80 -21.63 -29.19
CA GLU A 545 -5.13 -23.03 -28.93
C GLU A 545 -4.32 -23.60 -27.75
N SER A 546 -3.05 -23.22 -27.61
CA SER A 546 -2.20 -23.81 -26.56
C SER A 546 -1.11 -22.88 -26.03
N VAL A 547 -0.73 -23.12 -24.77
CA VAL A 547 0.48 -22.59 -24.13
C VAL A 547 1.42 -23.74 -23.85
N SER A 548 2.72 -23.55 -24.05
CA SER A 548 3.76 -24.51 -23.68
C SER A 548 4.97 -23.81 -23.08
N ALA A 549 5.58 -24.40 -22.06
CA ALA A 549 6.83 -23.93 -21.45
C ALA A 549 7.61 -25.09 -20.79
N GLN A 550 8.89 -24.87 -20.54
CA GLN A 550 9.70 -25.64 -19.60
C GLN A 550 9.85 -24.80 -18.34
N VAL A 551 9.36 -25.29 -17.21
CA VAL A 551 9.27 -24.52 -15.97
C VAL A 551 10.09 -25.14 -14.84
N GLY A 552 10.61 -24.30 -13.94
CA GLY A 552 11.29 -24.72 -12.72
C GLY A 552 11.84 -23.54 -11.93
N VAL A 553 12.42 -23.83 -10.77
CA VAL A 553 13.13 -22.82 -9.97
C VAL A 553 14.42 -22.45 -10.68
N ASP A 554 14.71 -21.15 -10.76
CA ASP A 554 15.93 -20.65 -11.39
C ASP A 554 17.19 -20.99 -10.55
N ASP A 555 18.34 -21.17 -11.21
CA ASP A 555 19.61 -21.55 -10.58
C ASP A 555 20.34 -20.36 -9.91
N GLU A 556 19.91 -19.11 -10.12
CA GLU A 556 20.58 -17.91 -9.61
C GLU A 556 20.48 -17.77 -8.08
N GLU A 557 19.34 -18.17 -7.51
CA GLU A 557 19.07 -18.02 -6.08
C GLU A 557 19.16 -19.35 -5.31
N GLY A 558 20.24 -19.47 -4.53
CA GLY A 558 20.37 -20.44 -3.43
C GLY A 558 19.92 -21.88 -3.73
N ALA A 559 19.39 -22.56 -2.72
CA ALA A 559 18.82 -23.90 -2.85
C ALA A 559 17.48 -24.04 -2.10
N ASP A 560 16.95 -22.92 -1.63
CA ASP A 560 15.78 -22.85 -0.75
C ASP A 560 14.49 -22.46 -1.50
N GLY A 561 14.56 -22.27 -2.82
CA GLY A 561 13.42 -21.87 -3.64
C GLY A 561 12.40 -22.99 -3.85
N SER A 562 11.13 -22.62 -3.79
CA SER A 562 10.00 -23.54 -3.62
C SER A 562 8.76 -22.93 -4.27
N VAL A 563 8.47 -23.28 -5.53
CA VAL A 563 7.37 -22.63 -6.29
C VAL A 563 6.47 -23.62 -7.02
N ALA A 564 5.23 -23.22 -7.32
CA ALA A 564 4.35 -23.96 -8.23
C ALA A 564 3.94 -23.11 -9.43
N PHE A 565 3.98 -23.70 -10.62
CA PHE A 565 3.58 -23.05 -11.87
C PHE A 565 2.16 -23.44 -12.23
N GLU A 566 1.37 -22.45 -12.66
CA GLU A 566 0.00 -22.64 -13.09
C GLU A 566 -0.31 -21.87 -14.37
N ILE A 567 -1.16 -22.45 -15.22
CA ILE A 567 -1.72 -21.78 -16.39
C ILE A 567 -3.23 -21.66 -16.18
N TRP A 568 -3.75 -20.47 -16.38
CA TRP A 568 -5.16 -20.14 -16.23
C TRP A 568 -5.71 -19.58 -17.55
N ALA A 569 -6.93 -19.99 -17.90
CA ALA A 569 -7.68 -19.51 -19.06
C ALA A 569 -9.02 -18.94 -18.58
N ASP A 570 -9.26 -17.64 -18.83
CA ASP A 570 -10.46 -16.89 -18.39
C ASP A 570 -10.86 -17.17 -16.93
N GLY A 571 -9.86 -17.19 -16.03
CA GLY A 571 -10.05 -17.41 -14.59
C GLY A 571 -10.25 -18.88 -14.18
N THR A 572 -10.09 -19.83 -15.10
CA THR A 572 -10.08 -21.27 -14.78
C THR A 572 -8.67 -21.83 -14.87
N LYS A 573 -8.19 -22.51 -13.82
CA LYS A 573 -6.90 -23.20 -13.86
C LYS A 573 -6.97 -24.39 -14.81
N VAL A 574 -6.14 -24.38 -15.84
CA VAL A 574 -6.12 -25.42 -16.90
C VAL A 574 -4.88 -26.31 -16.81
N ALA A 575 -3.80 -25.85 -16.17
CA ALA A 575 -2.63 -26.68 -15.88
C ALA A 575 -1.92 -26.26 -14.59
N SER A 576 -1.21 -27.19 -13.95
CA SER A 576 -0.35 -26.93 -12.80
C SER A 576 0.74 -28.00 -12.68
N THR A 577 1.91 -27.62 -12.16
CA THR A 577 2.99 -28.55 -11.84
C THR A 577 2.86 -29.17 -10.45
N GLY A 578 2.18 -28.51 -9.52
CA GLY A 578 2.48 -28.65 -8.08
C GLY A 578 3.83 -27.99 -7.74
N VAL A 579 4.28 -28.13 -6.49
CA VAL A 579 5.53 -27.51 -6.01
C VAL A 579 6.75 -28.18 -6.68
N LEU A 580 7.68 -27.35 -7.11
CA LEU A 580 9.01 -27.68 -7.63
C LEU A 580 10.06 -26.97 -6.76
N THR A 581 11.24 -27.56 -6.62
CA THR A 581 12.39 -26.96 -5.92
C THR A 581 13.61 -26.86 -6.83
N ASN A 582 14.69 -26.19 -6.39
CA ASN A 582 15.97 -26.13 -7.14
C ASN A 582 16.56 -27.53 -7.46
N ALA A 583 16.13 -28.59 -6.75
CA ALA A 583 16.58 -29.95 -7.01
C ALA A 583 15.89 -30.62 -8.22
N ASP A 584 14.72 -30.12 -8.61
CA ASP A 584 13.96 -30.69 -9.72
C ASP A 584 14.55 -30.28 -11.08
N ALA A 585 14.41 -31.14 -12.08
CA ALA A 585 14.73 -30.78 -13.45
C ALA A 585 13.59 -29.95 -14.06
N ALA A 586 13.90 -29.14 -15.07
CA ALA A 586 12.89 -28.40 -15.82
C ALA A 586 11.74 -29.31 -16.27
N ARG A 587 10.51 -28.89 -15.99
CA ARG A 587 9.30 -29.65 -16.23
C ARG A 587 8.51 -29.05 -17.38
N ALA A 588 8.16 -29.89 -18.35
CA ALA A 588 7.25 -29.47 -19.42
C ALA A 588 5.85 -29.19 -18.85
N LEU A 589 5.34 -27.99 -19.10
CA LEU A 589 3.97 -27.59 -18.79
C LEU A 589 3.27 -27.16 -20.08
N VAL A 590 2.15 -27.80 -20.39
CA VAL A 590 1.36 -27.53 -21.59
C VAL A 590 -0.11 -27.44 -21.18
N ALA A 591 -0.81 -26.45 -21.73
CA ALA A 591 -2.23 -26.23 -21.48
C ALA A 591 -2.99 -25.95 -22.79
N ASP A 592 -4.20 -26.51 -22.88
CA ASP A 592 -5.20 -26.09 -23.86
C ASP A 592 -5.86 -24.80 -23.38
N VAL A 593 -5.82 -23.77 -24.21
CA VAL A 593 -6.40 -22.45 -23.95
C VAL A 593 -7.40 -22.05 -25.04
N SER A 594 -7.89 -23.04 -25.80
CA SER A 594 -8.80 -22.83 -26.92
C SER A 594 -10.04 -22.02 -26.52
N GLY A 595 -10.26 -20.92 -27.24
CA GLY A 595 -11.40 -20.03 -27.01
C GLY A 595 -11.24 -19.07 -25.82
N ALA A 596 -10.11 -19.09 -25.10
CA ALA A 596 -9.84 -18.17 -24.01
C ALA A 596 -9.64 -16.74 -24.50
N GLY A 597 -10.27 -15.77 -23.85
CA GLY A 597 -10.02 -14.35 -24.08
C GLY A 597 -8.67 -13.91 -23.49
N VAL A 598 -8.38 -14.35 -22.28
CA VAL A 598 -7.16 -14.06 -21.52
C VAL A 598 -6.50 -15.35 -21.04
N VAL A 599 -5.18 -15.40 -21.19
CA VAL A 599 -4.33 -16.47 -20.68
C VAL A 599 -3.43 -15.88 -19.61
N ARG A 600 -3.33 -16.54 -18.45
CA ARG A 600 -2.49 -16.09 -17.34
C ARG A 600 -1.51 -17.18 -16.91
N LEU A 601 -0.25 -16.79 -16.84
CA LEU A 601 0.84 -17.58 -16.26
C LEU A 601 1.01 -17.15 -14.81
N VAL A 602 0.98 -18.09 -13.86
CA VAL A 602 1.07 -17.80 -12.42
C VAL A 602 2.19 -18.64 -11.81
N VAL A 603 2.99 -18.03 -10.95
CA VAL A 603 3.90 -18.74 -10.03
C VAL A 603 3.47 -18.44 -8.60
N THR A 604 3.23 -19.49 -7.82
CA THR A 604 2.83 -19.38 -6.41
C THR A 604 3.94 -19.86 -5.49
N ASP A 605 3.94 -19.37 -4.25
CA ASP A 605 4.71 -19.92 -3.12
C ASP A 605 4.41 -21.43 -2.95
N GLY A 606 5.44 -22.22 -2.63
CA GLY A 606 5.32 -23.64 -2.30
C GLY A 606 4.76 -23.92 -0.91
N GLY A 607 4.56 -22.88 -0.09
CA GLY A 607 3.90 -22.90 1.21
C GLY A 607 4.85 -22.72 2.39
N ASP A 608 6.09 -22.34 2.15
CA ASP A 608 7.14 -22.04 3.12
C ASP A 608 7.60 -20.57 3.12
N GLY A 609 6.93 -19.74 2.32
CA GLY A 609 7.20 -18.31 2.19
C GLY A 609 8.05 -18.04 0.95
N ILE A 610 8.00 -16.80 0.46
CA ILE A 610 8.50 -16.44 -0.88
C ILE A 610 10.02 -16.23 -0.97
N THR A 611 10.81 -16.65 0.01
CA THR A 611 12.25 -16.36 0.00
C THR A 611 12.96 -17.21 -1.06
N SER A 612 13.74 -16.59 -1.95
CA SER A 612 14.44 -17.27 -3.05
C SER A 612 13.52 -17.97 -4.06
N ASP A 613 12.24 -17.58 -4.11
CA ASP A 613 11.22 -18.15 -5.01
C ASP A 613 11.32 -17.58 -6.44
N HIS A 614 12.51 -17.65 -7.01
CA HIS A 614 12.77 -17.29 -8.40
C HIS A 614 12.37 -18.43 -9.31
N GLY A 615 11.43 -18.16 -10.22
CA GLY A 615 10.86 -19.15 -11.12
C GLY A 615 11.02 -18.76 -12.58
N ASP A 616 11.29 -19.76 -13.41
CA ASP A 616 11.54 -19.59 -14.83
C ASP A 616 10.45 -20.21 -15.70
N TRP A 617 9.95 -19.44 -16.65
CA TRP A 617 9.15 -19.91 -17.78
C TRP A 617 10.03 -20.05 -19.03
N GLY A 618 10.91 -21.04 -19.05
CA GLY A 618 11.82 -21.33 -20.15
C GLY A 618 11.13 -21.76 -21.44
N ALA A 619 11.58 -21.22 -22.58
CA ALA A 619 11.02 -21.47 -23.91
C ALA A 619 9.48 -21.34 -23.99
N ALA A 620 8.93 -20.40 -23.22
CA ALA A 620 7.49 -20.22 -23.10
C ALA A 620 6.89 -19.68 -24.40
N ARG A 621 5.86 -20.36 -24.91
CA ARG A 621 5.21 -20.10 -26.20
C ARG A 621 3.70 -20.12 -26.12
N LEU A 622 3.07 -19.29 -26.94
CA LEU A 622 1.64 -19.25 -27.20
C LEU A 622 1.39 -19.56 -28.68
N THR A 623 0.49 -20.52 -28.95
CA THR A 623 0.11 -20.90 -30.32
C THR A 623 -1.30 -20.47 -30.62
N CYS A 624 -1.44 -19.68 -31.69
CA CYS A 624 -2.67 -19.23 -32.35
C CYS A 624 -2.46 -19.45 -33.87
#